data_AF-A0A9K3JGP4-F1
#
_entry.id   AF-A0A9K3JGP4-F1
#
_cell.length_a   1.000
_cell.length_b   1.000
_cell.length_c   1.000
_cell.angle_alpha   90.00
_cell.angle_beta   90.00
_cell.angle_gamma   90.00
#
_symmetry.space_group_name_H-M   'P 1'
#
loop_
_entity.id
_entity.type
_entity.pdbx_description
1 polymer ?
#
loop_
_entity_poly.entity_id
_entity_poly.type
_entity_poly.pdbx_seq_one_letter_code
_entity_poly.pdbx_strand_id
1 'polypeptide(L)'
;MHLLNLLFFTLAFFSHNVYSSFNTSVIPITKDDQTSLHKITWGYKVRQWDGEPYLLLDLEAPFTWKDIKITHSEVACGLEEGCRFPVRCDTVLCKEAKSYINPICPSLNVTNKYGCNICSVTPHNPVSNVCKVSQLTTDLAELYSTNGRNPSQGPRWPFGTEFVLSCAPQSLTQSSPKDVRGVAGFSK
;
A
#
# COMPACT_ATOMS: atom_id res chain seq x y z
N MET A 1 -23.29 -16.86 51.82
CA MET A 1 -23.79 -16.18 50.61
C MET A 1 -23.06 -14.87 50.27
N HIS A 2 -22.28 -14.25 51.17
CA HIS A 2 -21.52 -13.02 50.84
C HIS A 2 -20.23 -13.24 50.04
N LEU A 3 -19.55 -14.39 50.18
CA LEU A 3 -18.31 -14.67 49.43
C LEU A 3 -18.52 -14.82 47.92
N LEU A 4 -19.69 -15.35 47.49
CA LEU A 4 -20.01 -15.58 46.08
C LEU A 4 -20.26 -14.26 45.33
N ASN A 5 -20.82 -13.25 46.02
CA ASN A 5 -21.07 -11.92 45.47
C ASN A 5 -19.78 -11.09 45.28
N LEU A 6 -18.76 -11.31 46.13
CA LEU A 6 -17.44 -10.70 45.97
C LEU A 6 -16.64 -11.27 44.79
N LEU A 7 -16.86 -12.55 44.47
CA LEU A 7 -16.21 -13.23 43.33
C LEU A 7 -16.79 -12.77 41.98
N PHE A 8 -18.09 -12.45 41.94
CA PHE A 8 -18.72 -11.85 40.77
C PHE A 8 -18.28 -10.39 40.53
N PHE A 9 -18.05 -9.63 41.60
CA PHE A 9 -17.57 -8.25 41.48
C PHE A 9 -16.12 -8.15 41.00
N THR A 10 -15.26 -9.12 41.34
CA THR A 10 -13.84 -9.12 40.90
C THR A 10 -13.65 -9.55 39.44
N LEU A 11 -14.55 -10.38 38.89
CA LEU A 11 -14.53 -10.76 37.47
C LEU A 11 -15.14 -9.70 36.54
N ALA A 12 -15.84 -8.70 37.09
CA ALA A 12 -16.44 -7.60 36.32
C ALA A 12 -15.48 -6.43 36.06
N PHE A 13 -14.32 -6.38 36.72
CA PHE A 13 -13.30 -5.38 36.47
C PHE A 13 -12.20 -5.97 35.57
N PHE A 14 -11.95 -5.28 34.45
CA PHE A 14 -10.80 -5.44 33.54
C PHE A 14 -10.92 -6.43 32.37
N SER A 15 -12.04 -6.47 31.68
CA SER A 15 -12.01 -6.56 30.21
C SER A 15 -12.23 -5.16 29.62
N HIS A 16 -11.36 -4.23 30.00
CA HIS A 16 -11.09 -3.09 29.13
C HIS A 16 -10.39 -3.68 27.90
N ASN A 17 -11.14 -3.87 26.82
CA ASN A 17 -10.55 -3.88 25.49
C ASN A 17 -9.91 -2.50 25.33
N VAL A 18 -8.65 -2.37 25.77
CA VAL A 18 -7.83 -1.24 25.42
C VAL A 18 -7.62 -1.37 23.92
N TYR A 19 -8.46 -0.70 23.14
CA TYR A 19 -8.14 -0.34 21.77
C TYR A 19 -6.94 0.61 21.86
N SER A 20 -5.75 0.04 22.06
CA SER A 20 -4.52 0.82 22.03
C SER A 20 -4.32 1.22 20.57
N SER A 21 -4.64 2.47 20.24
CA SER A 21 -4.19 3.06 18.99
C SER A 21 -2.67 3.19 19.07
N PHE A 22 -1.95 2.15 18.62
CA PHE A 22 -0.51 2.27 18.46
C PHE A 22 -0.24 3.17 17.27
N ASN A 23 0.59 4.19 17.46
CA ASN A 23 1.04 5.08 16.37
C ASN A 23 2.18 4.47 15.55
N THR A 24 2.36 3.14 15.63
CA THR A 24 3.45 2.42 14.97
C THR A 24 2.87 1.27 14.18
N SER A 25 3.28 1.19 12.91
CA SER A 25 2.88 0.13 12.00
C SER A 25 4.06 -0.78 11.66
N VAL A 26 3.77 -2.04 11.35
CA VAL A 26 4.77 -3.03 10.93
C VAL A 26 4.28 -3.83 9.74
N ILE A 27 5.21 -4.18 8.85
CA ILE A 27 4.94 -4.98 7.65
C ILE A 27 5.95 -6.14 7.63
N PRO A 28 5.51 -7.39 7.40
CA PRO A 28 6.42 -8.51 7.22
C PRO A 28 7.16 -8.42 5.87
N ILE A 29 8.48 -8.60 5.91
CA ILE A 29 9.34 -8.63 4.72
C ILE A 29 9.79 -10.07 4.47
N THR A 30 9.68 -10.51 3.23
CA THR A 30 10.15 -11.83 2.76
C THR A 30 11.35 -11.63 1.84
N LYS A 31 12.40 -12.43 2.01
CA LYS A 31 13.50 -12.49 1.04
C LYS A 31 13.16 -13.49 -0.06
N ASP A 32 13.42 -13.13 -1.30
CA ASP A 32 13.32 -14.01 -2.45
C ASP A 32 14.62 -14.81 -2.63
N ASP A 33 14.57 -16.13 -2.55
CA ASP A 33 15.78 -16.96 -2.55
C ASP A 33 16.52 -16.97 -3.90
N GLN A 34 15.80 -16.77 -5.02
CA GLN A 34 16.39 -16.83 -6.36
C GLN A 34 17.13 -15.54 -6.71
N THR A 35 16.60 -14.39 -6.27
CA THR A 35 17.13 -13.07 -6.64
C THR A 35 17.81 -12.34 -5.48
N SER A 36 17.68 -12.85 -4.25
CA SER A 36 18.05 -12.16 -3.00
C SER A 36 17.37 -10.81 -2.77
N LEU A 37 16.40 -10.44 -3.60
CA LEU A 37 15.60 -9.24 -3.43
C LEU A 37 14.58 -9.41 -2.30
N HIS A 38 14.12 -8.29 -1.73
CA HIS A 38 13.16 -8.29 -0.65
C HIS A 38 11.79 -7.90 -1.17
N LYS A 39 10.75 -8.55 -0.67
CA LYS A 39 9.38 -8.34 -1.10
C LYS A 39 8.43 -8.28 0.09
N ILE A 40 7.37 -7.52 -0.06
CA ILE A 40 6.25 -7.42 0.88
C ILE A 40 4.97 -7.84 0.17
N THR A 41 3.98 -8.31 0.92
CA THR A 41 2.70 -8.71 0.33
C THR A 41 1.96 -7.49 -0.23
N TRP A 42 1.10 -7.74 -1.22
CA TRP A 42 0.29 -6.70 -1.85
C TRP A 42 -0.58 -5.90 -0.88
N GLY A 43 -1.14 -6.57 0.13
CA GLY A 43 -1.97 -5.97 1.16
C GLY A 43 -1.17 -5.37 2.34
N TYR A 44 0.17 -5.46 2.34
CA TYR A 44 1.04 -5.01 3.43
C TYR A 44 0.82 -5.75 4.77
N LYS A 45 0.26 -6.97 4.70
CA LYS A 45 -0.02 -7.87 5.84
C LYS A 45 0.66 -9.23 5.67
N VAL A 46 0.41 -10.18 6.56
CA VAL A 46 0.89 -11.56 6.33
C VAL A 46 0.14 -12.15 5.14
N ARG A 47 0.85 -12.91 4.30
CA ARG A 47 0.27 -13.55 3.11
C ARG A 47 -0.89 -14.43 3.53
N GLN A 48 -2.06 -14.25 2.93
CA GLN A 48 -3.28 -14.95 3.33
C GLN A 48 -3.54 -16.22 2.52
N TRP A 49 -3.08 -16.29 1.26
CA TRP A 49 -3.32 -17.44 0.38
C TRP A 49 -2.30 -17.56 -0.76
N ASP A 50 -2.20 -18.77 -1.32
CA ASP A 50 -1.29 -19.09 -2.43
C ASP A 50 -1.76 -18.45 -3.73
N GLY A 51 -1.02 -17.43 -4.17
CA GLY A 51 -1.35 -16.62 -5.35
C GLY A 51 -1.59 -15.15 -5.04
N GLU A 52 -1.63 -14.77 -3.75
CA GLU A 52 -1.56 -13.36 -3.37
C GLU A 52 -0.24 -12.76 -3.93
N PRO A 53 -0.32 -11.65 -4.70
CA PRO A 53 0.87 -11.04 -5.27
C PRO A 53 1.78 -10.39 -4.23
N TYR A 54 3.02 -10.17 -4.62
CA TYR A 54 4.01 -9.40 -3.87
C TYR A 54 4.31 -8.07 -4.56
N LEU A 55 4.86 -7.15 -3.77
CA LEU A 55 5.53 -5.94 -4.21
C LEU A 55 7.01 -6.08 -3.88
N LEU A 56 7.87 -5.73 -4.83
CA LEU A 56 9.30 -5.60 -4.59
C LEU A 56 9.54 -4.42 -3.64
N LEU A 57 10.35 -4.59 -2.61
CA LEU A 57 10.73 -3.49 -1.71
C LEU A 57 11.86 -2.69 -2.35
N ASP A 58 11.63 -1.40 -2.55
CA ASP A 58 12.62 -0.47 -3.11
C ASP A 58 12.74 0.76 -2.20
N LEU A 59 13.93 0.96 -1.64
CA LEU A 59 14.22 2.07 -0.73
C LEU A 59 14.46 3.40 -1.46
N GLU A 60 14.71 3.36 -2.76
CA GLU A 60 15.01 4.53 -3.59
C GLU A 60 13.80 4.97 -4.41
N ALA A 61 12.79 4.10 -4.57
CA ALA A 61 11.59 4.43 -5.33
C ALA A 61 10.78 5.55 -4.66
N PRO A 62 10.42 6.61 -5.42
CA PRO A 62 9.71 7.80 -4.92
C PRO A 62 8.25 7.56 -4.53
N PHE A 63 7.66 6.48 -5.05
CA PHE A 63 6.29 6.11 -4.79
C PHE A 63 6.11 4.63 -5.05
N THR A 64 5.09 4.06 -4.40
CA THR A 64 4.65 2.70 -4.69
C THR A 64 3.94 2.65 -6.04
N TRP A 65 4.13 1.57 -6.78
CA TRP A 65 3.31 1.26 -7.96
C TRP A 65 2.89 -0.20 -8.01
N LYS A 66 1.72 -0.46 -8.59
CA LYS A 66 1.10 -1.79 -8.68
C LYS A 66 0.50 -2.03 -10.06
N ASP A 67 0.52 -3.27 -10.54
CA ASP A 67 -0.24 -3.71 -11.71
C ASP A 67 -1.73 -3.84 -11.40
N ILE A 68 -2.38 -2.68 -11.22
CA ILE A 68 -3.81 -2.53 -10.97
C ILE A 68 -4.50 -1.80 -12.12
N LYS A 69 -5.79 -2.08 -12.27
CA LYS A 69 -6.69 -1.32 -13.12
C LYS A 69 -7.39 -0.25 -12.30
N ILE A 70 -7.51 0.92 -12.88
CA ILE A 70 -8.32 2.01 -12.34
C ILE A 70 -9.78 1.62 -12.54
N THR A 71 -10.56 1.75 -11.47
CA THR A 71 -11.99 1.46 -11.49
C THR A 71 -12.74 2.75 -11.20
N HIS A 72 -13.78 3.01 -11.97
CA HIS A 72 -14.75 4.06 -11.68
C HIS A 72 -15.99 3.39 -11.08
N SER A 73 -15.80 2.72 -9.96
CA SER A 73 -16.90 2.02 -9.29
C SER A 73 -17.78 3.04 -8.56
N GLU A 74 -19.09 2.81 -8.58
CA GLU A 74 -20.04 3.53 -7.71
C GLU A 74 -19.94 3.04 -6.24
N VAL A 75 -19.12 2.02 -5.99
CA VAL A 75 -18.85 1.48 -4.65
C VAL A 75 -17.99 2.45 -3.85
N ALA A 76 -18.44 2.76 -2.64
CA ALA A 76 -17.74 3.68 -1.74
C ALA A 76 -16.33 3.18 -1.35
N CYS A 77 -15.40 4.11 -1.19
CA CYS A 77 -14.09 3.84 -0.62
C CYS A 77 -14.23 3.13 0.73
N GLY A 78 -13.52 2.01 0.90
CA GLY A 78 -13.59 1.16 2.09
C GLY A 78 -14.36 -0.16 1.88
N LEU A 79 -15.07 -0.33 0.76
CA LEU A 79 -15.62 -1.61 0.34
C LEU A 79 -14.92 -2.05 -0.96
N GLU A 80 -14.19 -3.16 -0.91
CA GLU A 80 -13.50 -3.78 -2.06
C GLU A 80 -12.54 -2.84 -2.83
N GLU A 81 -12.55 -2.90 -4.17
CA GLU A 81 -11.72 -2.11 -5.09
C GLU A 81 -12.23 -0.66 -5.28
N GLY A 82 -13.19 -0.22 -4.46
CA GLY A 82 -13.86 1.08 -4.57
C GLY A 82 -12.97 2.29 -4.32
N CYS A 83 -11.70 2.12 -3.95
CA CYS A 83 -10.78 3.22 -3.69
C CYS A 83 -9.93 3.66 -4.90
N ARG A 84 -10.04 3.03 -6.06
CA ARG A 84 -9.09 3.26 -7.17
C ARG A 84 -9.46 4.41 -8.10
N PHE A 85 -9.58 5.62 -7.53
CA PHE A 85 -9.89 6.83 -8.30
C PHE A 85 -8.64 7.55 -8.79
N PRO A 86 -8.67 8.20 -9.97
CA PRO A 86 -7.56 9.03 -10.43
C PRO A 86 -7.30 10.21 -9.48
N VAL A 87 -6.03 10.41 -9.11
CA VAL A 87 -5.60 11.61 -8.38
C VAL A 87 -5.49 12.77 -9.36
N ARG A 88 -6.05 13.94 -9.03
CA ARG A 88 -5.97 15.15 -9.86
C ARG A 88 -4.57 15.78 -9.87
N CYS A 89 -4.26 16.52 -10.92
CA CYS A 89 -2.91 17.04 -11.18
C CYS A 89 -2.46 18.17 -10.23
N ASP A 90 -3.42 18.87 -9.63
CA ASP A 90 -3.25 20.06 -8.80
C ASP A 90 -3.08 19.73 -7.30
N THR A 91 -3.29 18.48 -6.93
CA THR A 91 -3.23 18.00 -5.54
C THR A 91 -1.81 18.03 -4.97
N VAL A 92 -1.69 18.19 -3.65
CA VAL A 92 -0.41 18.10 -2.93
C VAL A 92 0.25 16.74 -3.16
N LEU A 93 -0.54 15.66 -3.12
CA LEU A 93 -0.11 14.29 -3.38
C LEU A 93 0.55 14.14 -4.76
N CYS A 94 -0.02 14.77 -5.79
CA CYS A 94 0.57 14.77 -7.13
C CYS A 94 1.90 15.54 -7.18
N LYS A 95 1.99 16.67 -6.47
CA LYS A 95 3.22 17.48 -6.41
C LYS A 95 4.33 16.73 -5.69
N GLU A 96 4.02 16.06 -4.57
CA GLU A 96 4.96 15.24 -3.81
C GLU A 96 5.50 14.08 -4.66
N ALA A 97 4.62 13.29 -5.29
CA ALA A 97 5.03 12.18 -6.15
C ALA A 97 5.89 12.60 -7.36
N LYS A 98 5.77 13.86 -7.80
CA LYS A 98 6.56 14.45 -8.90
C LYS A 98 7.80 15.20 -8.44
N SER A 99 7.99 15.36 -7.14
CA SER A 99 9.13 16.11 -6.59
C SER A 99 10.45 15.39 -6.86
N TYR A 100 10.40 14.06 -6.98
CA TYR A 100 11.52 13.24 -7.42
C TYR A 100 11.41 12.93 -8.91
N ILE A 101 12.46 13.26 -9.67
CA ILE A 101 12.56 12.96 -11.09
C ILE A 101 13.69 11.96 -11.28
N ASN A 102 13.33 10.72 -11.64
CA ASN A 102 14.33 9.76 -12.09
C ASN A 102 14.79 10.18 -13.51
N PRO A 103 16.09 10.48 -13.74
CA PRO A 103 16.57 10.94 -15.05
C PRO A 103 16.37 9.92 -16.17
N ILE A 104 16.29 8.63 -15.84
CA ILE A 104 15.99 7.54 -16.79
C ILE A 104 14.50 7.56 -17.18
N CYS A 105 13.66 8.10 -16.32
CA CYS A 105 12.21 8.00 -16.41
C CYS A 105 11.57 9.40 -16.31
N PRO A 106 11.77 10.23 -17.35
CA PRO A 106 11.29 11.59 -17.33
C PRO A 106 9.77 11.63 -17.17
N SER A 107 9.32 12.62 -16.39
CA SER A 107 7.91 12.94 -16.27
C SER A 107 7.37 13.41 -17.61
N LEU A 108 6.24 12.84 -18.05
CA LEU A 108 5.53 13.32 -19.22
C LEU A 108 4.38 14.25 -18.82
N ASN A 109 4.33 15.41 -19.46
CA ASN A 109 3.19 16.31 -19.31
C ASN A 109 2.05 15.88 -20.24
N VAL A 110 1.03 15.25 -19.66
CA VAL A 110 -0.16 14.80 -20.39
C VAL A 110 -1.38 15.72 -20.19
N THR A 111 -1.17 16.87 -19.56
CA THR A 111 -2.24 17.84 -19.23
C THR A 111 -3.01 18.28 -20.46
N ASN A 112 -2.34 18.44 -21.61
CA ASN A 112 -3.02 18.81 -22.86
C ASN A 112 -4.04 17.76 -23.34
N LYS A 113 -3.83 16.48 -23.01
CA LYS A 113 -4.68 15.36 -23.45
C LYS A 113 -5.80 15.06 -22.46
N TYR A 114 -5.54 15.15 -21.16
CA TYR A 114 -6.46 14.71 -20.10
C TYR A 114 -6.93 15.83 -19.16
N GLY A 115 -6.49 17.06 -19.40
CA GLY A 115 -6.67 18.17 -18.45
C GLY A 115 -5.97 17.90 -17.12
N CYS A 116 -6.40 18.61 -16.07
CA CYS A 116 -5.92 18.41 -14.70
C CYS A 116 -6.70 17.33 -13.92
N ASN A 117 -7.35 16.41 -14.63
CA ASN A 117 -8.16 15.36 -14.00
C ASN A 117 -7.33 14.14 -13.55
N ILE A 118 -6.08 14.04 -14.01
CA ILE A 118 -5.16 12.95 -13.65
C ILE A 118 -3.78 13.49 -13.27
N CYS A 119 -3.09 12.79 -12.39
CA CYS A 119 -1.71 13.01 -12.06
C CYS A 119 -0.85 11.95 -12.75
N SER A 120 -0.29 12.29 -13.92
CA SER A 120 0.60 11.37 -14.62
C SER A 120 1.97 11.30 -13.97
N VAL A 121 2.47 10.08 -13.82
CA VAL A 121 3.80 9.75 -13.29
C VAL A 121 4.41 8.63 -14.15
N THR A 122 5.70 8.35 -13.94
CA THR A 122 6.44 7.36 -14.72
C THR A 122 7.06 6.31 -13.77
N PRO A 123 6.32 5.29 -13.33
CA PRO A 123 6.88 4.20 -12.52
C PRO A 123 8.07 3.52 -13.22
N HIS A 124 9.07 3.17 -12.41
CA HIS A 124 10.31 2.51 -12.79
C HIS A 124 10.37 1.10 -12.20
N ASN A 125 10.73 0.12 -13.03
CA ASN A 125 11.09 -1.20 -12.55
C ASN A 125 12.61 -1.26 -12.32
N PRO A 126 13.09 -1.37 -11.07
CA PRO A 126 14.52 -1.38 -10.77
C PRO A 126 15.23 -2.66 -11.23
N VAL A 127 14.50 -3.73 -11.53
CA VAL A 127 15.08 -5.00 -12.01
C VAL A 127 15.40 -4.93 -13.51
N SER A 128 14.50 -4.37 -14.31
CA SER A 128 14.67 -4.26 -15.77
C SER A 128 15.15 -2.91 -16.25
N ASN A 129 15.19 -1.89 -15.39
CA ASN A 129 15.43 -0.50 -15.74
C ASN A 129 14.46 0.05 -16.79
N VAL A 130 13.25 -0.48 -16.85
CA VAL A 130 12.19 -0.03 -17.76
C VAL A 130 11.25 0.93 -17.03
N CYS A 131 10.76 1.90 -17.79
CA CYS A 131 9.77 2.87 -17.33
C CYS A 131 8.55 2.91 -18.22
N LYS A 132 7.40 3.16 -17.60
CA LYS A 132 6.11 3.28 -18.30
C LYS A 132 5.34 4.45 -17.77
N VAL A 133 4.71 5.18 -18.67
CA VAL A 133 3.83 6.30 -18.34
C VAL A 133 2.57 5.74 -17.72
N SER A 134 2.15 6.33 -16.62
CA SER A 134 0.93 5.96 -15.93
C SER A 134 0.34 7.16 -15.18
N GLN A 135 -0.54 6.88 -14.22
CA GLN A 135 -1.13 7.87 -13.33
C GLN A 135 -1.20 7.37 -11.89
N LEU A 136 -1.29 8.33 -10.98
CA LEU A 136 -1.58 8.05 -9.57
C LEU A 136 -3.06 7.75 -9.36
N THR A 137 -3.30 6.90 -8.38
CA THR A 137 -4.59 6.53 -7.84
C THR A 137 -4.48 6.33 -6.33
N THR A 138 -5.60 5.99 -5.68
CA THR A 138 -5.60 5.51 -4.30
C THR A 138 -5.98 4.03 -4.23
N ASP A 139 -5.59 3.37 -3.14
CA ASP A 139 -5.94 1.98 -2.85
C ASP A 139 -5.92 1.78 -1.32
N LEU A 140 -6.29 0.60 -0.84
CA LEU A 140 -6.32 0.28 0.60
C LEU A 140 -5.12 -0.58 1.01
N ALA A 141 -4.40 -0.15 2.04
CA ALA A 141 -3.30 -0.88 2.65
C ALA A 141 -3.71 -1.40 4.03
N GLU A 142 -3.48 -2.67 4.29
CA GLU A 142 -3.80 -3.32 5.55
C GLU A 142 -2.54 -3.46 6.40
N LEU A 143 -2.15 -2.38 7.07
CA LEU A 143 -1.00 -2.37 7.97
C LEU A 143 -1.34 -2.97 9.33
N TYR A 144 -0.44 -3.75 9.90
CA TYR A 144 -0.53 -4.12 11.32
C TYR A 144 -0.09 -2.96 12.20
N SER A 145 -0.81 -2.79 13.31
CA SER A 145 -0.33 -1.99 14.43
C SER A 145 0.69 -2.80 15.23
N THR A 146 1.60 -2.14 15.96
CA THR A 146 2.45 -2.84 16.93
C THR A 146 2.84 -1.98 18.11
N ASN A 147 3.04 -2.61 19.27
CA ASN A 147 3.68 -2.02 20.45
C ASN A 147 5.21 -2.22 20.48
N GLY A 148 5.80 -2.69 19.38
CA GLY A 148 7.22 -3.04 19.29
C GLY A 148 7.56 -4.46 19.77
N ARG A 149 6.57 -5.22 20.27
CA ARG A 149 6.73 -6.64 20.63
C ARG A 149 5.86 -7.55 19.79
N ASN A 150 4.58 -7.20 19.65
CA ASN A 150 3.59 -8.03 18.95
C ASN A 150 2.85 -7.19 17.89
N PRO A 151 2.61 -7.74 16.69
CA PRO A 151 1.65 -7.18 15.75
C PRO A 151 0.20 -7.38 16.22
N SER A 152 -0.67 -6.43 15.92
CA SER A 152 -2.13 -6.51 16.12
C SER A 152 -2.86 -5.90 14.92
N GLN A 153 -4.19 -6.01 14.90
CA GLN A 153 -5.00 -5.39 13.85
C GLN A 153 -4.71 -3.88 13.73
N GLY A 154 -4.73 -3.40 12.49
CA GLY A 154 -4.52 -2.00 12.15
C GLY A 154 -5.69 -1.10 12.58
N PRO A 155 -5.48 0.23 12.63
CA PRO A 155 -6.49 1.20 13.10
C PRO A 155 -7.73 1.29 12.21
N ARG A 156 -7.73 0.70 11.01
CA ARG A 156 -8.85 0.72 10.05
C ARG A 156 -9.30 -0.67 9.61
N TRP A 157 -9.00 -1.71 10.39
CA TRP A 157 -9.50 -3.06 10.11
C TRP A 157 -11.04 -3.11 10.10
N PRO A 158 -11.69 -3.88 9.19
CA PRO A 158 -11.12 -4.71 8.12
C PRO A 158 -10.85 -3.97 6.81
N PHE A 159 -11.16 -2.68 6.73
CA PHE A 159 -11.17 -1.93 5.47
C PHE A 159 -9.79 -1.41 5.04
N GLY A 160 -8.86 -1.20 5.97
CA GLY A 160 -7.52 -0.72 5.68
C GLY A 160 -7.41 0.80 5.57
N THR A 161 -6.20 1.28 5.30
CA THR A 161 -5.84 2.69 5.20
C THR A 161 -5.67 3.09 3.75
N GLU A 162 -6.34 4.16 3.34
CA GLU A 162 -6.16 4.72 2.01
C GLU A 162 -4.74 5.22 1.81
N PHE A 163 -4.10 4.83 0.71
CA PHE A 163 -2.77 5.28 0.34
C PHE A 163 -2.70 5.59 -1.15
N VAL A 164 -1.83 6.54 -1.51
CA VAL A 164 -1.61 6.94 -2.90
C VAL A 164 -0.54 6.05 -3.52
N LEU A 165 -0.77 5.59 -4.74
CA LEU A 165 0.16 4.80 -5.51
C LEU A 165 -0.01 5.02 -7.00
N SER A 166 0.93 4.59 -7.82
CA SER A 166 0.78 4.58 -9.28
C SER A 166 0.27 3.24 -9.79
N CYS A 167 -0.74 3.25 -10.65
CA CYS A 167 -1.02 2.06 -11.45
C CYS A 167 0.17 1.80 -12.38
N ALA A 168 0.38 0.57 -12.81
CA ALA A 168 1.37 0.25 -13.82
C ALA A 168 0.80 -0.79 -14.79
N PRO A 169 1.16 -0.74 -16.08
CA PRO A 169 0.78 -1.81 -16.99
C PRO A 169 1.55 -3.09 -16.66
N GLN A 170 0.92 -4.26 -16.83
CA GLN A 170 1.56 -5.57 -16.68
C GLN A 170 2.88 -5.73 -17.45
N SER A 171 3.05 -5.03 -18.59
CA SER A 171 4.33 -5.02 -19.31
C SER A 171 5.52 -4.53 -18.47
N LEU A 172 5.28 -3.73 -17.43
CA LEU A 172 6.31 -3.24 -16.51
C LEU A 172 6.81 -4.33 -15.54
N THR A 173 6.06 -5.41 -15.31
CA THR A 173 6.39 -6.47 -14.33
C THR A 173 7.07 -7.71 -14.95
N GLN A 174 7.28 -7.73 -16.27
CA GLN A 174 7.73 -8.93 -17.00
C GLN A 174 9.07 -9.51 -16.54
N SER A 175 9.98 -8.69 -16.02
CA SER A 175 11.29 -9.12 -15.53
C SER A 175 11.37 -9.25 -14.00
N SER A 176 10.26 -9.05 -13.30
CA SER A 176 10.23 -9.11 -11.85
C SER A 176 10.33 -10.55 -11.34
N PRO A 177 10.76 -10.77 -10.08
CA PRO A 177 10.74 -12.08 -9.45
C PRO A 177 9.34 -12.70 -9.48
N LYS A 178 9.27 -14.03 -9.32
CA LYS A 178 8.00 -14.76 -9.32
C LYS A 178 7.01 -14.14 -8.32
N ASP A 179 5.76 -14.02 -8.77
CA ASP A 179 4.61 -13.49 -8.03
C ASP A 179 4.71 -11.99 -7.66
N VAL A 180 5.75 -11.28 -8.10
CA VAL A 180 5.88 -9.82 -7.91
C VAL A 180 5.11 -9.07 -9.00
N ARG A 181 4.19 -8.21 -8.60
CA ARG A 181 3.34 -7.41 -9.51
C ARG A 181 3.39 -5.90 -9.22
N GLY A 182 4.44 -5.44 -8.58
CA GLY A 182 4.60 -4.04 -8.23
C GLY A 182 5.91 -3.75 -7.49
N VAL A 183 6.08 -2.49 -7.12
CA VAL A 183 7.16 -2.01 -6.24
C VAL A 183 6.54 -1.19 -5.12
N ALA A 184 6.96 -1.45 -3.89
CA ALA A 184 6.70 -0.63 -2.73
C ALA A 184 7.88 0.31 -2.51
N GLY A 185 7.64 1.61 -2.71
CA GLY A 185 8.64 2.66 -2.53
C GLY A 185 8.69 3.18 -1.10
N PHE A 186 9.91 3.36 -0.58
CA PHE A 186 10.18 3.85 0.78
C PHE A 186 11.16 5.02 0.82
N SER A 187 11.30 5.77 -0.29
CA SER A 187 12.09 7.01 -0.26
C SER A 187 11.40 8.09 0.58
N LYS A 188 12.14 9.19 0.78
CA LYS A 188 11.58 10.45 1.32
C LYS A 188 10.91 11.25 0.23
#